data_AF-A0A4R9AK64-F1
#
_entry.id   AF-A0A4R9AK64-F1
#
_cell.length_a   1.000
_cell.length_b   1.000
_cell.length_c   1.000
_cell.angle_alpha   90.00
_cell.angle_beta   90.00
_cell.angle_gamma   90.00
#
_symmetry.space_group_name_H-M   'P 1'
#
loop_
_entity.id
_entity.type
_entity.pdbx_description
1 polymer ?
#
loop_
_entity_poly.entity_id
_entity_poly.type
_entity_poly.pdbx_seq_one_letter_code
_entity_poly.pdbx_strand_id
1 'polypeptide(L)'
;MQGATEPIEIAAPFLQPNQLEGFRIGVTSDRRSSDLIDAFERRGARVVHAPTLRIAHSQEDGPLLEDTRTMISARPDILLATTGYGVRRWFEVAEADGIGSELTDALAETTILVRGPKARGGIRAAGLNDSGMSDSETTASLVDKVLAEYPRGLVIGIQVHGATDEVQLDRLRAVHERVLVVAPYRWIAMDDTDERVYKLVEAICSRQLDCVTFTSAPAVHALFTAAEGMDMYPELIAALQTEVCAAAVGPVTSAPLIAAGIAPIQPTRFRMGALIRLVCEHLEQNMIERVETQNGLVHLRGSIVQVGEERVQLPPTALTIMRALVRARGAVVSREDLTLALAGDSDDHAMEVSLSRLRQTLGVPGLVATVVKRGYRLNV
;
A
#
# COMPACT_ATOMS: atom_id res chain seq x y z
N MET A 1 -46.22 -10.19 -39.49
CA MET A 1 -45.28 -9.05 -39.33
C MET A 1 -45.99 -8.00 -38.51
N GLN A 2 -45.59 -7.55 -37.34
CA GLN A 2 -44.37 -7.69 -36.55
C GLN A 2 -44.82 -7.76 -35.07
N GLY A 3 -44.44 -8.81 -34.34
CA GLY A 3 -44.54 -8.83 -32.89
C GLY A 3 -43.32 -8.11 -32.34
N ALA A 4 -43.50 -6.91 -31.79
CA ALA A 4 -42.44 -6.21 -31.09
C ALA A 4 -42.23 -6.91 -29.74
N THR A 5 -41.16 -7.68 -29.65
CA THR A 5 -40.55 -8.10 -28.38
C THR A 5 -40.03 -6.87 -27.67
N GLU A 6 -40.73 -6.42 -26.63
CA GLU A 6 -40.16 -5.51 -25.65
C GLU A 6 -38.96 -6.19 -24.97
N PRO A 7 -37.84 -5.48 -24.77
CA PRO A 7 -36.73 -6.02 -24.01
C PRO A 7 -37.16 -6.18 -22.55
N ILE A 8 -37.08 -7.42 -22.05
CA ILE A 8 -37.20 -7.72 -20.63
C ILE A 8 -36.05 -6.98 -19.93
N GLU A 9 -36.36 -5.87 -19.24
CA GLU A 9 -35.46 -5.29 -18.26
C GLU A 9 -35.19 -6.34 -17.19
N ILE A 10 -33.99 -6.94 -17.23
CA ILE A 10 -33.49 -7.78 -16.16
C ILE A 10 -33.31 -6.86 -14.94
N ALA A 11 -34.29 -6.88 -14.04
CA ALA A 11 -34.18 -6.20 -12.76
C ALA A 11 -32.88 -6.64 -12.07
N ALA A 12 -32.02 -5.67 -11.76
CA ALA A 12 -30.73 -5.93 -11.11
C ALA A 12 -30.94 -6.76 -9.83
N PRO A 13 -30.14 -7.82 -9.59
CA PRO A 13 -30.30 -8.64 -8.40
C PRO A 13 -30.16 -7.74 -7.16
N PHE A 14 -31.19 -7.74 -6.32
CA PHE A 14 -31.17 -7.05 -5.03
C PHE A 14 -29.96 -7.57 -4.23
N LEU A 15 -29.08 -6.67 -3.80
CA LEU A 15 -27.90 -7.00 -2.98
C LEU A 15 -28.34 -7.84 -1.77
N GLN A 16 -27.78 -9.04 -1.62
CA GLN A 16 -28.26 -10.04 -0.67
C GLN A 16 -27.69 -9.85 0.74
N PRO A 17 -28.42 -10.21 1.81
CA PRO A 17 -27.84 -10.38 3.14
C PRO A 17 -26.66 -11.37 3.09
N ASN A 18 -25.58 -11.09 3.82
CA ASN A 18 -24.37 -11.93 3.88
C ASN A 18 -23.59 -12.09 2.55
N GLN A 19 -23.92 -11.31 1.50
CA GLN A 19 -23.21 -11.31 0.21
C GLN A 19 -21.70 -11.03 0.32
N LEU A 20 -21.24 -10.44 1.42
CA LEU A 20 -19.83 -10.15 1.68
C LEU A 20 -19.24 -10.97 2.83
N GLU A 21 -19.95 -11.97 3.33
CA GLU A 21 -19.46 -12.82 4.41
C GLU A 21 -18.07 -13.42 4.09
N GLY A 22 -17.15 -13.27 5.03
CA GLY A 22 -15.76 -13.72 4.91
C GLY A 22 -14.81 -12.70 4.31
N PHE A 23 -15.30 -11.71 3.55
CA PHE A 23 -14.45 -10.68 2.95
C PHE A 23 -14.04 -9.60 3.96
N ARG A 24 -12.83 -9.06 3.77
CA ARG A 24 -12.25 -7.96 4.55
C ARG A 24 -12.00 -6.76 3.65
N ILE A 25 -12.61 -5.63 3.99
CA ILE A 25 -12.59 -4.41 3.15
C ILE A 25 -11.97 -3.24 3.91
N GLY A 26 -10.96 -2.61 3.33
CA GLY A 26 -10.39 -1.36 3.80
C GLY A 26 -11.21 -0.14 3.35
N VAL A 27 -11.55 0.75 4.28
CA VAL A 27 -12.23 2.03 3.98
C VAL A 27 -11.30 3.18 4.34
N THR A 28 -10.88 3.94 3.33
CA THR A 28 -9.89 5.03 3.49
C THR A 28 -10.50 6.42 3.72
N SER A 29 -11.80 6.57 3.46
CA SER A 29 -12.50 7.84 3.56
C SER A 29 -12.74 8.24 5.01
N ASP A 30 -12.70 9.54 5.30
CA ASP A 30 -13.15 10.09 6.58
C ASP A 30 -14.63 10.48 6.53
N ARG A 31 -14.97 11.41 5.62
CA ARG A 31 -16.34 11.91 5.43
C ARG A 31 -17.26 10.84 4.83
N ARG A 32 -18.42 10.62 5.44
CA ARG A 32 -19.42 9.59 5.08
C ARG A 32 -18.86 8.16 5.09
N SER A 33 -17.79 7.92 5.84
CA SER A 33 -17.23 6.58 6.06
C SER A 33 -18.25 5.63 6.68
N SER A 34 -19.07 6.12 7.62
CA SER A 34 -20.17 5.36 8.23
C SER A 34 -21.10 4.72 7.19
N ASP A 35 -21.45 5.46 6.13
CA ASP A 35 -22.33 4.94 5.08
C ASP A 35 -21.70 3.77 4.30
N LEU A 36 -20.38 3.81 4.08
CA LEU A 36 -19.62 2.73 3.44
C LEU A 36 -19.48 1.52 4.38
N ILE A 37 -19.03 1.78 5.61
CA ILE A 37 -18.80 0.78 6.65
C ILE A 37 -20.10 0.01 6.89
N ASP A 38 -21.19 0.72 7.22
CA ASP A 38 -22.50 0.14 7.45
C ASP A 38 -22.99 -0.67 6.25
N ALA A 39 -22.79 -0.17 5.03
CA ALA A 39 -23.25 -0.87 3.85
C ALA A 39 -22.52 -2.22 3.67
N PHE A 40 -21.21 -2.26 3.92
CA PHE A 40 -20.45 -3.51 3.82
C PHE A 40 -20.71 -4.46 4.99
N GLU A 41 -20.79 -3.94 6.22
CA GLU A 41 -21.03 -4.74 7.42
C GLU A 41 -22.44 -5.36 7.45
N ARG A 42 -23.47 -4.61 7.02
CA ARG A 42 -24.84 -5.17 6.85
C ARG A 42 -24.89 -6.33 5.85
N ARG A 43 -23.87 -6.49 5.00
CA ARG A 43 -23.71 -7.58 4.05
C ARG A 43 -22.71 -8.63 4.52
N GLY A 44 -22.22 -8.55 5.76
CA GLY A 44 -21.35 -9.55 6.39
C GLY A 44 -19.85 -9.35 6.17
N ALA A 45 -19.43 -8.25 5.54
CA ALA A 45 -18.00 -7.93 5.44
C ALA A 45 -17.43 -7.54 6.81
N ARG A 46 -16.14 -7.81 7.02
CA ARG A 46 -15.38 -7.15 8.08
C ARG A 46 -14.72 -5.91 7.51
N VAL A 47 -14.93 -4.75 8.13
CA VAL A 47 -14.38 -3.48 7.65
C VAL A 47 -13.21 -3.03 8.50
N VAL A 48 -12.13 -2.61 7.84
CA VAL A 48 -10.99 -1.93 8.48
C VAL A 48 -11.06 -0.47 8.08
N HIS A 49 -11.43 0.40 9.03
CA HIS A 49 -11.52 1.84 8.78
C HIS A 49 -10.22 2.55 9.15
N ALA A 50 -9.64 3.23 8.16
CA ALA A 50 -8.42 4.03 8.34
C ALA A 50 -8.53 5.35 7.55
N PRO A 51 -8.94 6.45 8.19
CA PRO A 51 -9.19 7.72 7.50
C PRO A 51 -7.88 8.40 7.08
N THR A 52 -7.37 8.02 5.92
CA THR A 52 -6.08 8.45 5.34
C THR A 52 -5.89 9.96 5.23
N LEU A 53 -6.96 10.73 4.99
CA LEU A 53 -6.87 12.18 4.82
C LEU A 53 -6.57 12.95 6.11
N ARG A 54 -6.89 12.41 7.28
CA ARG A 54 -6.55 13.09 8.55
C ARG A 54 -5.05 13.16 8.76
N ILE A 55 -4.32 12.12 8.33
CA ILE A 55 -2.85 12.10 8.33
C ILE A 55 -2.28 13.20 7.44
N ALA A 56 -2.95 13.51 6.32
CA ALA A 56 -2.52 14.62 5.47
C ALA A 56 -2.72 15.98 6.16
N HIS A 57 -3.76 16.13 6.98
CA HIS A 57 -4.12 17.37 7.68
C HIS A 57 -3.47 17.56 9.05
N SER A 58 -3.02 16.49 9.73
CA SER A 58 -2.31 16.55 11.02
C SER A 58 -0.87 17.05 10.88
N GLN A 59 -0.37 17.18 9.65
CA GLN A 59 0.94 17.73 9.38
C GLN A 59 0.84 19.23 9.18
N GLU A 60 1.24 19.99 10.19
CA GLU A 60 1.38 21.43 10.11
C GLU A 60 2.50 21.78 9.11
N ASP A 61 2.18 22.58 8.09
CA ASP A 61 3.15 23.00 7.07
C ASP A 61 4.14 24.06 7.59
N GLY A 62 3.89 24.65 8.77
CA GLY A 62 4.73 25.70 9.37
C GLY A 62 6.21 25.31 9.51
N PRO A 63 6.54 24.21 10.21
CA PRO A 63 7.91 23.72 10.31
C PRO A 63 8.56 23.41 8.95
N LEU A 64 7.78 22.89 7.98
CA LEU A 64 8.28 22.63 6.63
C LEU A 64 8.65 23.93 5.91
N LEU A 65 7.83 24.98 6.05
CA LEU A 65 8.12 26.30 5.47
C LEU A 65 9.34 26.95 6.11
N GLU A 66 9.54 26.80 7.42
CA GLU A 66 10.75 27.29 8.12
C GLU A 66 12.02 26.57 7.63
N ASP A 67 11.97 25.23 7.53
CA ASP A 67 13.07 24.42 6.98
C ASP A 67 13.36 24.83 5.52
N THR A 68 12.30 25.08 4.74
CA THR A 68 12.40 25.53 3.33
C THR A 68 13.08 26.89 3.20
N ARG A 69 12.68 27.88 4.02
CA ARG A 69 13.31 29.20 4.03
C ARG A 69 14.78 29.13 4.44
N THR A 70 15.10 28.23 5.35
CA THR A 70 16.49 27.95 5.76
C THR A 70 17.29 27.36 4.59
N MET A 71 16.71 26.42 3.84
CA MET A 71 17.32 25.83 2.63
C MET A 71 17.58 26.88 1.56
N ILE A 72 16.58 27.73 1.25
CA ILE A 72 16.67 28.82 0.28
C ILE A 72 17.81 29.78 0.65
N SER A 73 17.85 30.19 1.92
CA SER A 73 18.84 31.16 2.40
C SER A 73 20.26 30.62 2.36
N ALA A 74 20.42 29.32 2.60
CA ALA A 74 21.73 28.68 2.68
C ALA A 74 22.29 28.26 1.32
N ARG A 75 21.45 28.08 0.28
CA ARG A 75 21.84 27.62 -1.07
C ARG A 75 22.83 26.46 -1.03
N PRO A 76 22.36 25.23 -0.70
CA PRO A 76 23.25 24.10 -0.49
C PRO A 76 24.08 23.78 -1.73
N ASP A 77 25.32 23.33 -1.51
CA ASP A 77 26.20 22.83 -2.57
C ASP A 77 25.67 21.50 -3.15
N ILE A 78 25.11 20.65 -2.27
CA ILE A 78 24.56 19.35 -2.61
C ILE A 78 23.17 19.18 -1.98
N LEU A 79 22.20 18.68 -2.74
CA LEU A 79 20.89 18.25 -2.23
C LEU A 79 20.75 16.73 -2.40
N LEU A 80 20.42 16.05 -1.30
CA LEU A 80 20.05 14.64 -1.27
C LEU A 80 18.53 14.50 -1.24
N ALA A 81 17.93 13.98 -2.30
CA ALA A 81 16.50 13.77 -2.41
C ALA A 81 16.14 12.28 -2.22
N THR A 82 15.37 11.97 -1.18
CA THR A 82 15.12 10.58 -0.77
C THR A 82 13.88 9.96 -1.40
N THR A 83 12.77 10.71 -1.55
CA THR A 83 11.52 10.16 -2.08
C THR A 83 10.86 11.07 -3.10
N GLY A 84 10.15 10.47 -4.06
CA GLY A 84 9.41 11.24 -5.06
C GLY A 84 8.24 12.01 -4.47
N TYR A 85 7.51 11.40 -3.53
CA TYR A 85 6.42 12.07 -2.83
C TYR A 85 6.94 13.22 -1.95
N GLY A 86 7.97 12.98 -1.15
CA GLY A 86 8.54 14.00 -0.27
C GLY A 86 8.96 15.24 -1.05
N VAL A 87 9.68 15.06 -2.17
CA VAL A 87 10.02 16.17 -3.07
C VAL A 87 8.76 16.86 -3.61
N ARG A 88 7.77 16.14 -4.14
CA ARG A 88 6.56 16.79 -4.69
C ARG A 88 5.81 17.59 -3.64
N ARG A 89 5.57 17.00 -2.46
CA ARG A 89 4.90 17.69 -1.35
C ARG A 89 5.66 18.94 -0.93
N TRP A 90 6.98 18.85 -0.82
CA TRP A 90 7.81 19.99 -0.46
C TRP A 90 7.62 21.16 -1.41
N PHE A 91 7.72 20.91 -2.72
CA PHE A 91 7.54 21.94 -3.74
C PHE A 91 6.09 22.43 -3.85
N GLU A 92 5.10 21.55 -3.67
CA GLU A 92 3.67 21.93 -3.63
C GLU A 92 3.37 22.89 -2.47
N VAL A 93 3.90 22.60 -1.27
CA VAL A 93 3.75 23.47 -0.09
C VAL A 93 4.48 24.80 -0.28
N ALA A 94 5.69 24.77 -0.82
CA ALA A 94 6.46 25.98 -1.14
C ALA A 94 5.74 26.88 -2.16
N GLU A 95 5.15 26.28 -3.20
CA GLU A 95 4.37 27.00 -4.22
C GLU A 95 3.09 27.61 -3.60
N ALA A 96 2.39 26.86 -2.76
CA ALA A 96 1.18 27.35 -2.09
C ALA A 96 1.45 28.54 -1.14
N ASP A 97 2.63 28.59 -0.52
CA ASP A 97 3.09 29.71 0.32
C ASP A 97 3.75 30.86 -0.49
N GLY A 98 3.89 30.70 -1.81
CA GLY A 98 4.47 31.71 -2.70
C GLY A 98 6.00 31.78 -2.71
N ILE A 99 6.68 30.76 -2.17
CA ILE A 99 8.16 30.65 -2.13
C ILE A 99 8.73 29.59 -3.10
N GLY A 100 7.90 29.02 -3.97
CA GLY A 100 8.28 27.95 -4.89
C GLY A 100 9.33 28.36 -5.93
N SER A 101 9.23 29.57 -6.49
CA SER A 101 10.24 30.12 -7.40
C SER A 101 11.58 30.35 -6.70
N GLU A 102 11.57 30.91 -5.50
CA GLU A 102 12.77 31.14 -4.68
C GLU A 102 13.47 29.81 -4.33
N LEU A 103 12.68 28.78 -4.02
CA LEU A 103 13.20 27.43 -3.79
C LEU A 103 13.87 26.85 -5.03
N THR A 104 13.20 26.96 -6.17
CA THR A 104 13.72 26.44 -7.44
C THR A 104 15.02 27.17 -7.83
N ASP A 105 15.05 28.49 -7.72
CA ASP A 105 16.23 29.31 -8.01
C ASP A 105 17.39 29.01 -7.06
N ALA A 106 17.11 28.78 -5.78
CA ALA A 106 18.14 28.42 -4.80
C ALA A 106 18.77 27.05 -5.07
N LEU A 107 18.02 26.13 -5.71
CA LEU A 107 18.46 24.77 -6.01
C LEU A 107 18.94 24.59 -7.47
N ALA A 108 18.82 25.61 -8.32
CA ALA A 108 19.13 25.51 -9.74
C ALA A 108 20.60 25.16 -10.03
N GLU A 109 21.52 25.67 -9.21
CA GLU A 109 22.97 25.42 -9.30
C GLU A 109 23.45 24.36 -8.30
N THR A 110 22.54 23.78 -7.52
CA THR A 110 22.87 22.74 -6.53
C THR A 110 23.14 21.40 -7.23
N THR A 111 24.14 20.65 -6.75
CA THR A 111 24.32 19.26 -7.18
C THR A 111 23.25 18.38 -6.54
N ILE A 112 22.31 17.85 -7.33
CA ILE A 112 21.19 17.07 -6.79
C ILE A 112 21.44 15.58 -6.97
N LEU A 113 21.54 14.83 -5.87
CA LEU A 113 21.61 13.37 -5.88
C LEU A 113 20.29 12.78 -5.40
N VAL A 114 19.79 11.80 -6.15
CA VAL A 114 18.48 11.18 -5.88
C VAL A 114 18.64 9.74 -5.39
N ARG A 115 17.84 9.32 -4.41
CA ARG A 115 17.92 7.95 -3.89
C ARG A 115 17.58 6.93 -4.97
N GLY A 116 16.51 7.18 -5.71
CA GLY A 116 16.01 6.29 -6.76
C GLY A 116 15.13 7.00 -7.81
N PRO A 117 14.58 6.25 -8.78
CA PRO A 117 13.84 6.80 -9.93
C PRO A 117 12.63 7.67 -9.56
N LYS A 118 11.99 7.42 -8.41
CA LYS A 118 10.86 8.22 -7.94
C LYS A 118 11.28 9.62 -7.49
N ALA A 119 12.36 9.71 -6.71
CA ALA A 119 12.93 10.99 -6.29
C ALA A 119 13.38 11.79 -7.52
N ARG A 120 14.00 11.13 -8.51
CA ARG A 120 14.28 11.72 -9.83
C ARG A 120 13.02 12.31 -10.47
N GLY A 121 11.94 11.53 -10.55
CA GLY A 121 10.67 12.01 -11.10
C GLY A 121 10.11 13.23 -10.37
N GLY A 122 10.27 13.31 -9.04
CA GLY A 122 9.92 14.49 -8.25
C GLY A 122 10.76 15.72 -8.60
N ILE A 123 12.08 15.57 -8.64
CA ILE A 123 13.03 16.64 -8.98
C ILE A 123 12.78 17.19 -10.39
N ARG A 124 12.57 16.29 -11.36
CA ARG A 124 12.27 16.68 -12.76
C ARG A 124 10.93 17.41 -12.89
N ALA A 125 9.92 17.00 -12.12
CA ALA A 125 8.62 17.67 -12.10
C ALA A 125 8.71 19.09 -11.51
N ALA A 126 9.67 19.33 -10.61
CA ALA A 126 9.97 20.66 -10.07
C ALA A 126 10.83 21.54 -11.01
N GLY A 127 11.11 21.09 -12.24
CA GLY A 127 11.92 21.84 -13.21
C GLY A 127 13.43 21.76 -12.97
N LEU A 128 13.88 20.92 -12.06
CA LEU A 128 15.30 20.74 -11.71
C LEU A 128 15.87 19.45 -12.33
N ASN A 129 17.20 19.34 -12.37
CA ASN A 129 17.91 18.18 -12.91
C ASN A 129 18.74 17.51 -11.82
N ASP A 130 18.72 16.17 -11.77
CA ASP A 130 19.63 15.40 -10.92
C ASP A 130 20.98 15.16 -11.60
N SER A 131 22.04 15.15 -10.79
CA SER A 131 23.44 14.92 -11.14
C SER A 131 23.85 13.45 -10.98
N GLY A 132 23.04 12.63 -10.29
CA GLY A 132 23.35 11.23 -10.04
C GLY A 132 22.33 10.56 -9.14
N MET A 133 22.41 9.23 -9.07
CA MET A 133 21.54 8.40 -8.24
C MET A 133 22.39 7.53 -7.30
N SER A 134 21.80 7.07 -6.19
CA SER A 134 22.46 6.07 -5.34
C SER A 134 22.59 4.72 -6.05
N ASP A 135 23.55 3.90 -5.63
CA ASP A 135 23.83 2.60 -6.25
C ASP A 135 22.85 1.51 -5.78
N SER A 136 22.23 1.68 -4.61
CA SER A 136 21.38 0.64 -3.99
C SER A 136 20.00 1.15 -3.55
N GLU A 137 19.56 2.29 -4.04
CA GLU A 137 18.31 2.97 -3.64
C GLU A 137 18.14 3.20 -2.12
N THR A 138 19.24 3.36 -1.37
CA THR A 138 19.21 3.65 0.08
C THR A 138 19.78 5.03 0.40
N THR A 139 19.33 5.61 1.53
CA THR A 139 19.89 6.86 2.06
C THR A 139 21.37 6.68 2.43
N ALA A 140 21.75 5.53 3.00
CA ALA A 140 23.14 5.20 3.30
C ALA A 140 24.02 5.23 2.04
N SER A 141 23.57 4.64 0.92
CA SER A 141 24.30 4.66 -0.34
C SER A 141 24.47 6.07 -0.91
N LEU A 142 23.45 6.95 -0.77
CA LEU A 142 23.62 8.37 -1.12
C LEU A 142 24.69 9.05 -0.28
N VAL A 143 24.67 8.84 1.05
CA VAL A 143 25.65 9.43 1.96
C VAL A 143 27.06 8.89 1.67
N ASP A 144 27.21 7.59 1.42
CA ASP A 144 28.48 6.98 1.03
C ASP A 144 29.05 7.65 -0.22
N LYS A 145 28.19 7.88 -1.22
CA LYS A 145 28.58 8.56 -2.46
C LYS A 145 29.05 9.99 -2.21
N VAL A 146 28.33 10.77 -1.40
CA VAL A 146 28.76 12.14 -1.05
C VAL A 146 30.13 12.13 -0.38
N LEU A 147 30.30 11.29 0.63
CA LEU A 147 31.54 11.22 1.42
C LEU A 147 32.74 10.71 0.60
N ALA A 148 32.50 9.94 -0.45
CA ALA A 148 33.56 9.41 -1.32
C ALA A 148 33.93 10.36 -2.47
N GLU A 149 32.96 11.04 -3.07
CA GLU A 149 33.13 11.75 -4.34
C GLU A 149 33.26 13.28 -4.19
N TYR A 150 32.83 13.86 -3.07
CA TYR A 150 32.76 15.31 -2.90
C TYR A 150 33.69 15.83 -1.79
N PRO A 151 34.18 17.07 -1.90
CA PRO A 151 35.07 17.65 -0.90
C PRO A 151 34.37 17.86 0.45
N ARG A 152 35.18 17.92 1.51
CA ARG A 152 34.73 18.23 2.87
C ARG A 152 34.34 19.70 3.02
N GLY A 153 33.56 20.03 4.05
CA GLY A 153 33.22 21.41 4.40
C GLY A 153 32.11 22.06 3.57
N LEU A 154 31.34 21.27 2.81
CA LEU A 154 30.19 21.76 2.03
C LEU A 154 28.95 22.04 2.90
N VAL A 155 27.98 22.74 2.32
CA VAL A 155 26.60 22.85 2.80
C VAL A 155 25.75 21.79 2.12
N ILE A 156 25.25 20.83 2.90
CA ILE A 156 24.44 19.72 2.41
C ILE A 156 22.97 19.95 2.77
N GLY A 157 22.09 19.95 1.79
CA GLY A 157 20.65 19.81 1.97
C GLY A 157 20.25 18.34 1.89
N ILE A 158 19.34 17.89 2.75
CA ILE A 158 18.73 16.57 2.64
C ILE A 158 17.22 16.68 2.83
N GLN A 159 16.49 16.22 1.82
CA GLN A 159 15.06 15.96 1.93
C GLN A 159 14.87 14.56 2.48
N VAL A 160 14.33 14.44 3.70
CA VAL A 160 14.10 13.16 4.39
C VAL A 160 12.66 12.68 4.27
N HIS A 161 12.44 11.40 4.50
CA HIS A 161 11.15 10.72 4.40
C HIS A 161 10.52 10.50 5.78
N GLY A 162 9.92 11.52 6.40
CA GLY A 162 9.14 11.35 7.64
C GLY A 162 9.99 11.24 8.91
N ALA A 163 10.90 10.24 8.94
CA ALA A 163 11.87 10.00 9.99
C ALA A 163 13.25 10.51 9.54
N THR A 164 14.00 11.12 10.45
CA THR A 164 15.41 11.42 10.23
C THR A 164 16.24 10.18 10.51
N ASP A 165 17.05 9.76 9.53
CA ASP A 165 18.11 8.78 9.76
C ASP A 165 19.29 9.50 10.43
N GLU A 166 19.22 9.70 11.74
CA GLU A 166 20.22 10.46 12.50
C GLU A 166 21.63 9.87 12.34
N VAL A 167 21.75 8.55 12.15
CA VAL A 167 23.05 7.91 11.91
C VAL A 167 23.66 8.46 10.61
N GLN A 168 22.89 8.57 9.54
CA GLN A 168 23.38 9.13 8.27
C GLN A 168 23.58 10.64 8.34
N LEU A 169 22.73 11.36 9.06
CA LEU A 169 22.91 12.80 9.28
C LEU A 169 24.20 13.10 10.04
N ASP A 170 24.50 12.34 11.09
CA ASP A 170 25.72 12.50 11.88
C ASP A 170 26.98 12.21 11.08
N ARG A 171 26.93 11.22 10.17
CA ARG A 171 28.02 10.97 9.22
C ARG A 171 28.31 12.17 8.32
N LEU A 172 27.28 12.84 7.83
CA LEU A 172 27.44 14.07 7.03
C LEU A 172 27.94 15.24 7.90
N ARG A 173 27.35 15.45 9.08
CA ARG A 173 27.73 16.52 10.03
C ARG A 173 29.17 16.40 10.51
N ALA A 174 29.72 15.19 10.57
CA ALA A 174 31.11 14.96 10.94
C ALA A 174 32.13 15.45 9.89
N VAL A 175 31.71 15.70 8.65
CA VAL A 175 32.59 15.96 7.51
C VAL A 175 32.30 17.30 6.82
N HIS A 176 31.06 17.75 6.87
CA HIS A 176 30.57 18.94 6.16
C HIS A 176 30.24 20.08 7.12
N GLU A 177 30.30 21.31 6.62
CA GLU A 177 30.15 22.52 7.45
C GLU A 177 28.73 22.62 8.02
N ARG A 178 27.73 22.29 7.19
CA ARG A 178 26.34 22.43 7.55
C ARG A 178 25.49 21.36 6.88
N VAL A 179 24.60 20.74 7.65
CA VAL A 179 23.61 19.78 7.14
C VAL A 179 22.22 20.31 7.45
N LEU A 180 21.47 20.63 6.40
CA LEU A 180 20.12 21.16 6.43
C LEU A 180 19.13 20.03 6.14
N VAL A 181 18.16 19.85 7.00
CA VAL A 181 17.13 18.82 6.83
C VAL A 181 15.82 19.50 6.46
N VAL A 182 15.16 19.00 5.43
CA VAL A 182 13.76 19.31 5.14
C VAL A 182 12.95 18.03 5.20
N ALA A 183 11.92 18.03 6.04
CA ALA A 183 11.04 16.89 6.26
C ALA A 183 9.63 17.27 5.78
N PRO A 184 9.25 16.94 4.54
CA PRO A 184 7.95 17.32 3.95
C PRO A 184 6.76 16.73 4.71
N TYR A 185 7.04 15.70 5.49
CA TYR A 185 6.22 15.16 6.53
C TYR A 185 7.13 14.84 7.71
N ARG A 186 6.67 15.06 8.94
CA ARG A 186 7.35 14.61 10.16
C ARG A 186 6.49 13.57 10.84
N TRP A 187 7.08 12.44 11.21
CA TRP A 187 6.42 11.51 12.13
C TRP A 187 6.46 12.12 13.54
N ILE A 188 5.49 12.98 13.84
CA ILE A 188 5.23 13.39 15.23
C ILE A 188 4.53 12.21 15.92
N ALA A 189 4.64 12.10 17.25
CA ALA A 189 4.04 11.04 18.05
C ALA A 189 2.65 10.63 17.52
N MET A 190 2.52 9.36 17.14
CA MET A 190 1.37 8.82 16.42
C MET A 190 0.07 9.25 17.10
N ASP A 191 -0.84 9.87 16.34
CA ASP A 191 -2.22 9.94 16.77
C ASP A 191 -2.94 8.60 16.47
N ASP A 192 -4.11 8.38 17.09
CA ASP A 192 -4.91 7.16 16.86
C ASP A 192 -5.32 6.96 15.38
N THR A 193 -5.19 7.98 14.55
CA THR A 193 -5.51 7.91 13.12
C THR A 193 -4.33 7.42 12.30
N ASP A 194 -3.13 7.87 12.62
CA ASP A 194 -1.87 7.40 12.05
C ASP A 194 -1.70 5.89 12.22
N GLU A 195 -1.93 5.40 13.45
CA GLU A 195 -1.83 3.97 13.76
C GLU A 195 -2.80 3.12 12.92
N ARG A 196 -4.02 3.62 12.67
CA ARG A 196 -5.01 2.89 11.85
C ARG A 196 -4.60 2.80 10.39
N VAL A 197 -3.94 3.82 9.84
CA VAL A 197 -3.47 3.77 8.44
C VAL A 197 -2.25 2.88 8.30
N TYR A 198 -1.33 2.85 9.27
CA TYR A 198 -0.21 1.90 9.24
C TYR A 198 -0.71 0.46 9.34
N LYS A 199 -1.64 0.18 10.24
CA LYS A 199 -2.31 -1.14 10.31
C LYS A 199 -3.02 -1.48 9.00
N LEU A 200 -3.58 -0.48 8.29
CA LEU A 200 -4.15 -0.69 6.96
C LEU A 200 -3.05 -1.05 5.94
N VAL A 201 -1.93 -0.32 5.91
CA VAL A 201 -0.78 -0.61 5.04
C VAL A 201 -0.26 -2.03 5.29
N GLU A 202 -0.03 -2.40 6.54
CA GLU A 202 0.39 -3.75 6.94
C GLU A 202 -0.61 -4.81 6.48
N ALA A 203 -1.91 -4.57 6.67
CA ALA A 203 -2.96 -5.49 6.25
C ALA A 203 -3.03 -5.64 4.73
N ILE A 204 -2.74 -4.59 3.95
CA ILE A 204 -2.64 -4.69 2.49
C ILE A 204 -1.40 -5.49 2.10
N CYS A 205 -0.23 -5.14 2.63
CA CYS A 205 1.05 -5.77 2.29
C CYS A 205 1.06 -7.27 2.64
N SER A 206 0.47 -7.63 3.79
CA SER A 206 0.27 -9.01 4.22
C SER A 206 -0.90 -9.72 3.53
N ARG A 207 -1.56 -9.08 2.56
CA ARG A 207 -2.69 -9.62 1.78
C ARG A 207 -3.81 -10.11 2.69
N GLN A 208 -4.06 -9.37 3.77
CA GLN A 208 -5.11 -9.64 4.75
C GLN A 208 -6.41 -8.89 4.46
N LEU A 209 -6.45 -8.12 3.37
CA LEU A 209 -7.65 -7.52 2.80
C LEU A 209 -7.96 -8.13 1.44
N ASP A 210 -9.22 -8.06 1.05
CA ASP A 210 -9.69 -8.47 -0.27
C ASP A 210 -9.94 -7.26 -1.17
N CYS A 211 -10.27 -6.11 -0.57
CA CYS A 211 -10.51 -4.86 -1.27
C CYS A 211 -10.17 -3.64 -0.41
N VAL A 212 -9.75 -2.55 -1.04
CA VAL A 212 -9.57 -1.23 -0.42
C VAL A 212 -10.30 -0.19 -1.25
N THR A 213 -11.15 0.60 -0.59
CA THR A 213 -11.97 1.63 -1.24
C THR A 213 -11.35 3.02 -1.12
N PHE A 214 -11.41 3.79 -2.20
CA PHE A 214 -10.94 5.17 -2.29
C PHE A 214 -12.04 6.08 -2.86
N THR A 215 -12.31 7.19 -2.18
CA THR A 215 -13.31 8.18 -2.59
C THR A 215 -12.71 9.50 -3.06
N SER A 216 -11.38 9.63 -3.03
CA SER A 216 -10.65 10.81 -3.49
C SER A 216 -9.20 10.45 -3.86
N ALA A 217 -8.61 11.14 -4.82
CA ALA A 217 -7.18 10.97 -5.15
C ALA A 217 -6.24 11.28 -3.96
N PRO A 218 -6.50 12.31 -3.13
CA PRO A 218 -5.72 12.54 -1.92
C PRO A 218 -5.65 11.35 -0.97
N ALA A 219 -6.73 10.56 -0.82
CA ALA A 219 -6.71 9.36 0.02
C ALA A 219 -5.74 8.28 -0.50
N VAL A 220 -5.60 8.16 -1.83
CA VAL A 220 -4.62 7.26 -2.45
C VAL A 220 -3.20 7.75 -2.14
N HIS A 221 -2.94 9.05 -2.34
CA HIS A 221 -1.64 9.63 -2.07
C HIS A 221 -1.24 9.52 -0.60
N ALA A 222 -2.17 9.74 0.33
CA ALA A 222 -1.94 9.60 1.75
C ALA A 222 -1.61 8.15 2.14
N LEU A 223 -2.30 7.15 1.58
CA LEU A 223 -1.95 5.74 1.79
C LEU A 223 -0.54 5.41 1.25
N PHE A 224 -0.23 5.89 0.05
CA PHE A 224 1.09 5.71 -0.56
C PHE A 224 2.20 6.35 0.28
N THR A 225 1.95 7.55 0.81
CA THR A 225 2.86 8.26 1.70
C THR A 225 3.11 7.48 2.98
N ALA A 226 2.03 6.97 3.59
CA ALA A 226 2.15 6.15 4.78
C ALA A 226 3.02 4.91 4.51
N ALA A 227 2.79 4.21 3.40
CA ALA A 227 3.59 3.06 3.03
C ALA A 227 5.05 3.41 2.68
N GLU A 228 5.32 4.55 2.05
CA GLU A 228 6.69 5.01 1.79
C GLU A 228 7.43 5.29 3.09
N GLY A 229 6.79 5.96 4.05
CA GLY A 229 7.45 6.24 5.32
C GLY A 229 7.56 5.02 6.25
N MET A 230 6.85 3.93 5.96
CA MET A 230 7.03 2.61 6.59
C MET A 230 8.02 1.72 5.81
N ASP A 231 8.60 2.21 4.72
CA ASP A 231 9.42 1.43 3.78
C ASP A 231 8.71 0.18 3.21
N MET A 232 7.37 0.20 3.15
CA MET A 232 6.52 -0.90 2.64
C MET A 232 5.85 -0.58 1.30
N TYR A 233 6.24 0.51 0.64
CA TYR A 233 5.61 0.91 -0.62
C TYR A 233 5.71 -0.16 -1.73
N PRO A 234 6.86 -0.80 -2.00
CA PRO A 234 6.95 -1.86 -3.01
C PRO A 234 5.97 -3.00 -2.74
N GLU A 235 5.86 -3.43 -1.49
CA GLU A 235 4.97 -4.50 -1.02
C GLU A 235 3.50 -4.09 -1.15
N LEU A 236 3.17 -2.83 -0.82
CA LEU A 236 1.85 -2.26 -0.99
C LEU A 236 1.42 -2.30 -2.47
N ILE A 237 2.28 -1.84 -3.38
CA ILE A 237 1.99 -1.84 -4.81
C ILE A 237 1.82 -3.27 -5.32
N ALA A 238 2.72 -4.18 -4.97
CA ALA A 238 2.63 -5.57 -5.40
C ALA A 238 1.31 -6.23 -4.97
N ALA A 239 0.87 -5.99 -3.73
CA ALA A 239 -0.40 -6.51 -3.22
C ALA A 239 -1.61 -5.89 -3.95
N LEU A 240 -1.60 -4.58 -4.20
CA LEU A 240 -2.70 -3.88 -4.89
C LEU A 240 -2.77 -4.18 -6.40
N GLN A 241 -1.67 -4.65 -7.00
CA GLN A 241 -1.63 -5.06 -8.40
C GLN A 241 -2.22 -6.46 -8.63
N THR A 242 -2.36 -7.26 -7.58
CA THR A 242 -2.69 -8.69 -7.73
C THR A 242 -3.77 -9.16 -6.76
N GLU A 243 -3.48 -9.28 -5.46
CA GLU A 243 -4.40 -9.93 -4.51
C GLU A 243 -5.44 -9.02 -3.87
N VAL A 244 -5.13 -7.74 -3.73
CA VAL A 244 -5.97 -6.78 -3.01
C VAL A 244 -6.59 -5.84 -4.01
N CYS A 245 -7.90 -5.95 -4.21
CA CYS A 245 -8.60 -5.13 -5.19
C CYS A 245 -8.63 -3.65 -4.74
N ALA A 246 -8.10 -2.75 -5.57
CA ALA A 246 -8.32 -1.31 -5.38
C ALA A 246 -9.66 -0.90 -6.01
N ALA A 247 -10.52 -0.21 -5.27
CA ALA A 247 -11.81 0.26 -5.75
C ALA A 247 -11.92 1.79 -5.62
N ALA A 248 -12.03 2.49 -6.75
CA ALA A 248 -12.05 3.95 -6.79
C ALA A 248 -13.43 4.48 -7.22
N VAL A 249 -13.90 5.57 -6.62
CA VAL A 249 -15.23 6.12 -6.91
C VAL A 249 -15.36 6.69 -8.34
N GLY A 250 -14.26 7.11 -8.97
CA GLY A 250 -14.27 7.74 -10.30
C GLY A 250 -12.87 8.05 -10.85
N PRO A 251 -12.78 8.55 -12.10
CA PRO A 251 -11.53 8.64 -12.86
C PRO A 251 -10.43 9.46 -12.17
N VAL A 252 -10.81 10.56 -11.53
CA VAL A 252 -9.86 11.42 -10.79
C VAL A 252 -9.22 10.63 -9.64
N THR A 253 -10.00 9.81 -8.93
CA THR A 253 -9.49 8.98 -7.83
C THR A 253 -8.64 7.81 -8.35
N SER A 254 -8.99 7.27 -9.51
CA SER A 254 -8.27 6.17 -10.16
C SER A 254 -6.91 6.59 -10.71
N ALA A 255 -6.73 7.84 -11.13
CA ALA A 255 -5.53 8.34 -11.77
C ALA A 255 -4.22 8.01 -11.01
N PRO A 256 -4.07 8.30 -9.70
CA PRO A 256 -2.85 7.95 -8.96
C PRO A 256 -2.62 6.44 -8.81
N LEU A 257 -3.67 5.62 -8.74
CA LEU A 257 -3.55 4.16 -8.71
C LEU A 257 -3.00 3.66 -10.06
N ILE A 258 -3.57 4.15 -11.17
CA ILE A 258 -3.13 3.80 -12.53
C ILE A 258 -1.69 4.24 -12.78
N ALA A 259 -1.31 5.43 -12.33
CA ALA A 259 0.06 5.92 -12.43
C ALA A 259 1.08 5.05 -11.67
N ALA A 260 0.64 4.36 -10.60
CA ALA A 260 1.44 3.39 -9.86
C ALA A 260 1.31 1.96 -10.43
N GLY A 261 0.67 1.77 -11.59
CA GLY A 261 0.49 0.48 -12.23
C GLY A 261 -0.59 -0.41 -11.61
N ILE A 262 -1.48 0.15 -10.79
CA ILE A 262 -2.63 -0.55 -10.21
C ILE A 262 -3.85 -0.32 -11.11
N ALA A 263 -4.59 -1.39 -11.39
CA ALA A 263 -5.83 -1.33 -12.17
C ALA A 263 -7.06 -1.34 -11.24
N PRO A 264 -7.59 -0.18 -10.81
CA PRO A 264 -8.74 -0.16 -9.91
C PRO A 264 -10.04 -0.51 -10.63
N ILE A 265 -10.96 -1.15 -9.90
CA ILE A 265 -12.36 -1.20 -10.31
C ILE A 265 -13.01 0.16 -10.07
N GLN A 266 -13.90 0.57 -10.98
CA GLN A 266 -14.56 1.88 -10.92
C GLN A 266 -15.99 1.79 -11.47
N PRO A 267 -16.99 2.39 -10.80
CA PRO A 267 -18.36 2.41 -11.31
C PRO A 267 -18.52 3.36 -12.49
N THR A 268 -19.50 3.10 -13.36
CA THR A 268 -19.88 4.01 -14.46
C THR A 268 -20.49 5.31 -13.96
N ARG A 269 -21.23 5.25 -12.84
CA ARG A 269 -21.72 6.43 -12.11
C ARG A 269 -20.81 6.70 -10.93
N PHE A 270 -20.16 7.86 -10.92
CA PHE A 270 -19.16 8.23 -9.89
C PHE A 270 -19.82 8.67 -8.57
N ARG A 271 -20.52 7.73 -7.91
CA ARG A 271 -21.24 7.93 -6.65
C ARG A 271 -20.95 6.77 -5.72
N MET A 272 -20.92 7.07 -4.42
CA MET A 272 -20.64 6.10 -3.37
C MET A 272 -21.55 4.86 -3.40
N GLY A 273 -22.87 5.03 -3.62
CA GLY A 273 -23.78 3.89 -3.74
C GLY A 273 -23.51 2.99 -4.95
N ALA A 274 -22.93 3.54 -6.02
CA ALA A 274 -22.51 2.74 -7.17
C ALA A 274 -21.19 2.02 -6.93
N LEU A 275 -20.26 2.64 -6.21
CA LEU A 275 -19.02 2.01 -5.74
C LEU A 275 -19.33 0.81 -4.83
N ILE A 276 -20.23 0.99 -3.84
CA ILE A 276 -20.64 -0.09 -2.91
C ILE A 276 -21.14 -1.30 -3.70
N ARG A 277 -22.06 -1.08 -4.64
CA ARG A 277 -22.63 -2.16 -5.45
C ARG A 277 -21.56 -2.87 -6.27
N LEU A 278 -20.69 -2.11 -6.93
CA LEU A 278 -19.61 -2.66 -7.74
C LEU A 278 -18.66 -3.52 -6.90
N VAL A 279 -18.28 -3.06 -5.70
CA VAL A 279 -17.44 -3.85 -4.79
C VAL A 279 -18.15 -5.14 -4.38
N CYS A 280 -19.44 -5.09 -4.07
CA CYS A 280 -20.22 -6.28 -3.71
C CYS A 280 -20.24 -7.31 -4.84
N GLU A 281 -20.59 -6.87 -6.04
CA GLU A 281 -20.64 -7.72 -7.24
C GLU A 281 -19.25 -8.27 -7.58
N HIS A 282 -18.21 -7.43 -7.54
CA HIS A 282 -16.86 -7.82 -7.89
C HIS A 282 -16.29 -8.89 -6.95
N LEU A 283 -16.42 -8.69 -5.63
CA LEU A 283 -15.93 -9.65 -4.63
C LEU A 283 -16.64 -11.00 -4.75
N GLU A 284 -17.96 -11.00 -4.92
CA GLU A 284 -18.75 -12.23 -5.04
C GLU A 284 -18.43 -13.01 -6.32
N GLN A 285 -18.25 -12.31 -7.44
CA GLN A 285 -18.09 -12.95 -8.75
C GLN A 285 -16.65 -13.33 -9.06
N ASN A 286 -15.67 -12.54 -8.61
CA ASN A 286 -14.28 -12.65 -9.08
C ASN A 286 -13.30 -13.07 -7.98
N MET A 287 -13.61 -12.82 -6.70
CA MET A 287 -12.67 -13.05 -5.59
C MET A 287 -12.96 -14.33 -4.79
N ILE A 288 -13.76 -15.23 -5.35
CA ILE A 288 -13.98 -16.58 -4.79
C ILE A 288 -13.15 -17.59 -5.59
N GLU A 289 -12.07 -18.07 -4.99
CA GLU A 289 -11.22 -19.10 -5.58
C GLU A 289 -11.87 -20.49 -5.43
N ARG A 290 -11.76 -21.32 -6.47
CA ARG A 290 -12.36 -22.66 -6.52
C ARG A 290 -11.35 -23.67 -7.02
N VAL A 291 -11.17 -24.77 -6.30
CA VAL A 291 -10.24 -25.85 -6.66
C VAL A 291 -10.93 -27.19 -6.42
N GLU A 292 -11.01 -28.01 -7.46
CA GLU A 292 -11.43 -29.41 -7.32
C GLU A 292 -10.34 -30.20 -6.60
N THR A 293 -10.73 -30.98 -5.60
CA THR A 293 -9.83 -31.84 -4.84
C THR A 293 -10.43 -33.23 -4.73
N GLN A 294 -9.59 -34.21 -4.36
CA GLN A 294 -10.03 -35.56 -4.02
C GLN A 294 -11.03 -35.58 -2.85
N ASN A 295 -11.07 -34.52 -2.05
CA ASN A 295 -11.97 -34.33 -0.93
C ASN A 295 -13.22 -33.48 -1.28
N GLY A 296 -13.42 -33.15 -2.56
CA GLY A 296 -14.53 -32.33 -3.06
C GLY A 296 -14.09 -30.94 -3.51
N LEU A 297 -15.07 -30.13 -3.91
CA LEU A 297 -14.82 -28.77 -4.37
C LEU A 297 -14.52 -27.85 -3.17
N VAL A 298 -13.32 -27.27 -3.17
CA VAL A 298 -12.92 -26.26 -2.19
C VAL A 298 -13.29 -24.88 -2.72
N HIS A 299 -14.05 -24.12 -1.94
CA HIS A 299 -14.28 -22.70 -2.17
C HIS A 299 -13.55 -21.87 -1.11
N LEU A 300 -12.69 -20.96 -1.54
CA LEU A 300 -12.07 -19.97 -0.67
C LEU A 300 -12.69 -18.60 -0.96
N ARG A 301 -13.40 -18.06 0.03
CA ARG A 301 -14.12 -16.79 -0.02
C ARG A 301 -13.65 -15.89 1.12
N GLY A 302 -12.80 -14.90 0.80
CA GLY A 302 -12.17 -14.06 1.81
C GLY A 302 -11.41 -14.93 2.82
N SER A 303 -11.84 -14.92 4.09
CA SER A 303 -11.31 -15.79 5.16
C SER A 303 -12.05 -17.12 5.36
N ILE A 304 -13.12 -17.39 4.62
CA ILE A 304 -13.93 -18.61 4.79
C ILE A 304 -13.52 -19.65 3.76
N VAL A 305 -13.23 -20.85 4.24
CA VAL A 305 -13.08 -22.04 3.40
C VAL A 305 -14.35 -22.87 3.52
N GLN A 306 -14.86 -23.33 2.39
CA GLN A 306 -15.93 -24.30 2.31
C GLN A 306 -15.45 -25.55 1.58
N VAL A 307 -15.71 -26.72 2.16
CA VAL A 307 -15.46 -28.03 1.54
C VAL A 307 -16.73 -28.86 1.70
N GLY A 308 -17.42 -29.13 0.59
CA GLY A 308 -18.77 -29.72 0.65
C GLY A 308 -19.75 -28.78 1.37
N GLU A 309 -20.39 -29.26 2.44
CA GLU A 309 -21.34 -28.47 3.25
C GLU A 309 -20.67 -27.75 4.43
N GLU A 310 -19.45 -28.14 4.81
CA GLU A 310 -18.76 -27.54 5.95
C GLU A 310 -18.10 -26.22 5.59
N ARG A 311 -18.35 -25.18 6.40
CA ARG A 311 -17.78 -23.83 6.25
C ARG A 311 -17.01 -23.47 7.52
N VAL A 312 -15.75 -23.07 7.35
CA VAL A 312 -14.88 -22.70 8.46
C VAL A 312 -14.22 -21.36 8.20
N GLN A 313 -14.15 -20.52 9.23
CA GLN A 313 -13.41 -19.26 9.17
C GLN A 313 -11.95 -19.49 9.56
N LEU A 314 -11.03 -19.11 8.68
CA LEU A 314 -9.60 -19.22 8.92
C LEU A 314 -9.03 -18.00 9.65
N PRO A 315 -8.13 -18.19 10.64
CA PRO A 315 -7.33 -17.10 11.18
C PRO A 315 -6.30 -16.58 10.15
N PRO A 316 -5.76 -15.36 10.32
CA PRO A 316 -4.90 -14.69 9.33
C PRO A 316 -3.72 -15.52 8.78
N THR A 317 -2.97 -16.21 9.64
CA THR A 317 -1.80 -17.01 9.22
C THR A 317 -2.23 -18.27 8.45
N ALA A 318 -3.26 -18.96 8.92
CA ALA A 318 -3.83 -20.12 8.23
C ALA A 318 -4.43 -19.74 6.87
N LEU A 319 -5.06 -18.56 6.77
CA LEU A 319 -5.57 -18.02 5.51
C LEU A 319 -4.44 -17.76 4.51
N THR A 320 -3.32 -17.23 4.96
CA THR A 320 -2.15 -16.97 4.11
C THR A 320 -1.63 -18.26 3.48
N ILE A 321 -1.45 -19.31 4.30
CA ILE A 321 -1.05 -20.65 3.81
C ILE A 321 -2.11 -21.21 2.85
N MET A 322 -3.39 -21.11 3.20
CA MET A 322 -4.46 -21.62 2.35
C MET A 322 -4.51 -20.92 0.98
N ARG A 323 -4.35 -19.59 0.93
CA ARG A 323 -4.27 -18.83 -0.34
C ARG A 323 -3.13 -19.32 -1.23
N ALA A 324 -1.94 -19.52 -0.65
CA ALA A 324 -0.79 -20.04 -1.39
C ALA A 324 -1.09 -21.44 -1.99
N LEU A 325 -1.69 -22.33 -1.18
CA LEU A 325 -2.02 -23.69 -1.61
C LEU A 325 -3.13 -23.74 -2.68
N VAL A 326 -4.17 -22.92 -2.55
CA VAL A 326 -5.28 -22.82 -3.53
C VAL A 326 -4.76 -22.32 -4.88
N ARG A 327 -3.91 -21.29 -4.88
CA ARG A 327 -3.31 -20.74 -6.11
C ARG A 327 -2.35 -21.69 -6.79
N ALA A 328 -1.66 -22.53 -6.01
CA ALA A 328 -0.80 -23.58 -6.55
C ALA A 328 -1.59 -24.70 -7.26
N ARG A 329 -2.92 -24.79 -7.07
CA ARG A 329 -3.80 -25.75 -7.76
C ARG A 329 -3.27 -27.19 -7.77
N GLY A 330 -2.78 -27.64 -6.61
CA GLY A 330 -2.24 -28.98 -6.40
C GLY A 330 -0.74 -29.14 -6.68
N ALA A 331 -0.06 -28.12 -7.22
CA ALA A 331 1.40 -28.06 -7.21
C ALA A 331 1.94 -27.95 -5.78
N VAL A 332 3.19 -28.37 -5.60
CA VAL A 332 3.87 -28.30 -4.30
C VAL A 332 4.35 -26.88 -4.06
N VAL A 333 3.92 -26.29 -2.96
CA VAL A 333 4.45 -25.03 -2.42
C VAL A 333 5.55 -25.38 -1.43
N SER A 334 6.73 -24.79 -1.59
CA SER A 334 7.87 -25.09 -0.72
C SER A 334 7.67 -24.52 0.69
N ARG A 335 8.46 -25.02 1.65
CA ARG A 335 8.47 -24.47 3.01
C ARG A 335 8.95 -23.02 3.01
N GLU A 336 10.01 -22.76 2.25
CA GLU A 336 10.59 -21.44 2.08
C GLU A 336 9.56 -20.44 1.53
N ASP A 337 8.81 -20.81 0.48
CA ASP A 337 7.76 -19.95 -0.08
C ASP A 337 6.63 -19.66 0.91
N LEU A 338 6.23 -20.66 1.73
CA LEU A 338 5.20 -20.45 2.75
C LEU A 338 5.70 -19.59 3.90
N THR A 339 6.94 -19.78 4.35
CA THR A 339 7.56 -18.96 5.39
C THR A 339 7.71 -17.52 4.90
N LEU A 340 8.16 -17.32 3.65
CA LEU A 340 8.27 -16.00 3.02
C LEU A 340 6.90 -15.31 2.86
N ALA A 341 5.84 -16.07 2.60
CA ALA A 341 4.48 -15.54 2.50
C ALA A 341 3.91 -15.12 3.87
N LEU A 342 4.34 -15.74 4.96
CA LEU A 342 3.95 -15.38 6.32
C LEU A 342 4.74 -14.15 6.78
N ALA A 343 4.20 -12.95 6.49
CA ALA A 343 4.82 -11.68 6.87
C ALA A 343 5.35 -11.66 8.32
N GLY A 344 6.53 -11.06 8.53
CA GLY A 344 7.20 -10.94 9.84
C GLY A 344 8.39 -11.89 10.00
N ASP A 345 8.95 -11.94 11.22
CA ASP A 345 10.10 -12.78 11.61
C ASP A 345 9.70 -14.25 11.81
N SER A 346 8.82 -14.75 10.93
CA SER A 346 8.26 -16.10 11.01
C SER A 346 9.34 -17.13 10.66
N ASP A 347 9.60 -18.07 11.56
CA ASP A 347 10.52 -19.17 11.31
C ASP A 347 9.78 -20.44 10.83
N ASP A 348 10.56 -21.46 10.45
CA ASP A 348 10.02 -22.76 10.03
C ASP A 348 9.09 -23.37 11.08
N HIS A 349 9.35 -23.14 12.38
CA HIS A 349 8.53 -23.67 13.45
C HIS A 349 7.14 -23.01 13.49
N ALA A 350 7.08 -21.68 13.37
CA ALA A 350 5.85 -20.92 13.31
C ALA A 350 4.99 -21.30 12.08
N MET A 351 5.63 -21.57 10.93
CA MET A 351 4.97 -22.07 9.73
C MET A 351 4.35 -23.46 9.96
N GLU A 352 5.09 -24.40 10.54
CA GLU A 352 4.58 -25.76 10.85
C GLU A 352 3.41 -25.72 11.84
N VAL A 353 3.49 -24.89 12.89
CA VAL A 353 2.39 -24.69 13.84
C VAL A 353 1.14 -24.13 13.15
N SER A 354 1.33 -23.14 12.27
CA SER A 354 0.24 -22.54 11.50
C SER A 354 -0.40 -23.53 10.52
N LEU A 355 0.40 -24.39 9.88
CA LEU A 355 -0.08 -25.45 9.01
C LEU A 355 -0.87 -26.52 9.79
N SER A 356 -0.39 -26.91 10.98
CA SER A 356 -1.10 -27.82 11.87
C SER A 356 -2.46 -27.24 12.26
N ARG A 357 -2.50 -25.95 12.61
CA ARG A 357 -3.75 -25.24 12.94
C ARG A 357 -4.69 -25.14 11.74
N LEU A 358 -4.16 -24.91 10.53
CA LEU A 358 -4.95 -24.93 9.30
C LEU A 358 -5.63 -26.29 9.12
N ARG A 359 -4.88 -27.40 9.18
CA ARG A 359 -5.44 -28.76 9.06
C ARG A 359 -6.51 -29.05 10.11
N GLN A 360 -6.27 -28.66 11.35
CA GLN A 360 -7.23 -28.83 12.44
C GLN A 360 -8.51 -28.02 12.20
N THR A 361 -8.37 -26.77 11.75
CA THR A 361 -9.50 -25.88 11.49
C THR A 361 -10.32 -26.33 10.28
N LEU A 362 -9.66 -26.85 9.24
CA LEU A 362 -10.33 -27.39 8.05
C LEU A 362 -11.16 -28.63 8.38
N GLY A 363 -10.73 -29.47 9.33
CA GLY A 363 -11.49 -30.66 9.72
C GLY A 363 -11.58 -31.75 8.63
N VAL A 364 -10.91 -31.58 7.49
CA VAL A 364 -10.93 -32.52 6.36
C VAL A 364 -9.56 -33.22 6.23
N PRO A 365 -9.41 -34.45 6.75
CA PRO A 365 -8.16 -35.20 6.65
C PRO A 365 -7.75 -35.43 5.21
N GLY A 366 -6.46 -35.23 4.92
CA GLY A 366 -5.90 -35.46 3.60
C GLY A 366 -6.08 -34.31 2.61
N LEU A 367 -6.85 -33.25 2.91
CA LEU A 367 -7.00 -32.13 1.99
C LEU A 367 -5.67 -31.41 1.72
N VAL A 368 -4.88 -31.17 2.77
CA VAL A 368 -3.53 -30.58 2.68
C VAL A 368 -2.48 -31.66 2.93
N ALA A 369 -1.80 -32.11 1.88
CA ALA A 369 -0.80 -33.16 1.94
C ALA A 369 0.62 -32.63 2.13
N THR A 370 1.42 -33.36 2.91
CA THR A 370 2.86 -33.15 3.01
C THR A 370 3.56 -33.94 1.91
N VAL A 371 4.40 -33.27 1.12
CA VAL A 371 5.33 -33.92 0.21
C VAL A 371 6.71 -33.90 0.85
N VAL A 372 7.16 -35.09 1.26
CA VAL A 372 8.39 -35.28 2.05
C VAL A 372 9.57 -34.55 1.39
N LYS A 373 10.25 -33.70 2.18
CA LYS A 373 11.39 -32.86 1.78
C LYS A 373 11.11 -31.83 0.67
N ARG A 374 9.85 -31.62 0.25
CA ARG A 374 9.52 -30.66 -0.81
C ARG A 374 8.56 -29.56 -0.37
N GLY A 375 7.61 -29.87 0.53
CA GLY A 375 6.66 -28.87 1.03
C GLY A 375 5.24 -29.41 1.10
N TYR A 376 4.26 -28.59 0.71
CA TYR A 376 2.84 -28.85 0.93
C TYR A 376 2.01 -28.62 -0.33
N ARG A 377 0.91 -29.34 -0.48
CA ARG A 377 -0.02 -29.17 -1.61
C ARG A 377 -1.46 -29.47 -1.21
N LEU A 378 -2.41 -28.98 -1.98
CA LEU A 378 -3.77 -29.53 -1.99
C LEU A 378 -3.77 -30.88 -2.72
N ASN A 379 -4.54 -31.84 -2.22
CA ASN A 379 -4.77 -33.10 -2.90
C ASN A 379 -5.82 -32.94 -4.00
N VAL A 380 -5.36 -32.39 -5.13
CA VAL A 380 -6.12 -32.34 -6.40
C VAL A 380 -6.23 -33.71 -7.03
#